data_AF-A0A531JMC0-F1
#
_entry.id   AF-A0A531JMC0-F1
#
_cell.length_a   1.000
_cell.length_b   1.000
_cell.length_c   1.000
_cell.angle_alpha   90.00
_cell.angle_beta   90.00
_cell.angle_gamma   90.00
#
_symmetry.space_group_name_H-M   'P 1'
#
loop_
_entity.id
_entity.type
_entity.pdbx_description
1 polymer ?
#
loop_
_entity_poly.entity_id
_entity_poly.type
_entity_poly.pdbx_seq_one_letter_code
_entity_poly.pdbx_strand_id
1 'polypeptide(L)'
;IPDVMEMPDTWLSLYANNGLLESLEPYLAKWEHTSGLTDRALELGRDVNNTAYMLPYGFYLRAMFYNKKLFKEAGVTEPPKTMDEFVAASEKVSKLPGKYGYCLRGGPGGLNGWIMF
;
A
#
# COMPACT_ATOMS: atom_id res chain seq x y z
N ILE A 1 18.73 -9.61 18.64
CA ILE A 1 17.44 -9.31 17.96
C ILE A 1 16.97 -7.98 18.55
N PRO A 2 16.49 -7.00 17.76
CA PRO A 2 15.97 -5.75 18.33
C PRO A 2 14.73 -6.03 19.19
N ASP A 3 14.45 -5.13 20.13
CA ASP A 3 13.26 -5.21 20.99
C ASP A 3 11.97 -4.86 20.23
N VAL A 4 12.05 -3.92 19.28
CA VAL A 4 10.96 -3.50 18.40
C VAL A 4 11.49 -3.40 16.97
N MET A 5 10.73 -3.91 16.00
CA MET A 5 11.06 -3.88 14.59
C MET A 5 9.87 -3.39 13.77
N GLU A 6 10.11 -2.43 12.88
CA GLU A 6 9.23 -2.17 11.75
C GLU A 6 9.54 -3.19 10.64
N MET A 7 8.52 -3.89 10.16
CA MET A 7 8.65 -4.84 9.06
C MET A 7 7.42 -4.80 8.16
N PRO A 8 7.55 -5.20 6.88
CA PRO A 8 6.41 -5.41 6.01
C PRO A 8 5.42 -6.40 6.63
N ASP A 9 4.12 -6.13 6.48
CA ASP A 9 3.03 -7.01 6.89
C ASP A 9 3.17 -8.43 6.30
N THR A 10 3.67 -8.53 5.07
CA THR A 10 3.95 -9.81 4.39
C THR A 10 4.93 -10.74 5.13
N TRP A 11 5.71 -10.22 6.09
CA TRP A 11 6.65 -11.01 6.87
C TRP A 11 6.05 -11.57 8.16
N LEU A 12 4.87 -11.07 8.58
CA LEU A 12 4.26 -11.40 9.87
C LEU A 12 4.11 -12.91 10.05
N SER A 13 3.53 -13.59 9.06
CA SER A 13 3.35 -15.05 9.04
C SER A 13 4.65 -15.82 9.16
N LEU A 14 5.74 -15.35 8.55
CA LEU A 14 7.04 -16.03 8.64
C LEU A 14 7.58 -15.99 10.06
N TYR A 15 7.59 -14.81 10.70
CA TYR A 15 8.21 -14.66 12.02
C TYR A 15 7.31 -15.21 13.15
N ALA A 16 5.99 -15.00 13.07
CA ALA A 16 5.05 -15.50 14.07
C ALA A 16 5.03 -17.03 14.11
N ASN A 17 4.96 -17.71 12.96
CA ASN A 17 4.93 -19.18 12.90
C ASN A 17 6.24 -19.83 13.38
N ASN A 18 7.35 -19.08 13.37
CA ASN A 18 8.64 -19.53 13.91
C ASN A 18 8.84 -19.14 15.40
N GLY A 19 7.83 -18.56 16.06
CA GLY A 19 7.91 -18.17 17.47
C GLY A 19 8.88 -17.02 17.73
N LEU A 20 9.14 -16.18 16.72
CA LEU A 20 10.10 -15.07 16.80
C LEU A 20 9.44 -13.74 17.21
N LEU A 21 8.12 -13.72 17.39
CA LEU A 21 7.35 -12.54 17.77
C LEU A 21 6.57 -12.78 19.05
N GLU A 22 6.56 -11.77 19.93
CA GLU A 22 5.76 -11.75 21.15
C GLU A 22 4.28 -11.54 20.82
N SER A 23 3.39 -12.23 21.55
CA SER A 23 1.96 -11.99 21.43
C SER A 23 1.59 -10.65 22.07
N LEU A 24 0.97 -9.76 21.31
CA LEU A 24 0.52 -8.45 21.77
C LEU A 24 -0.83 -8.51 22.51
N GLU A 25 -1.57 -9.62 22.47
CA GLU A 25 -2.89 -9.75 23.12
C GLU A 25 -2.92 -9.33 24.60
N PRO A 26 -1.96 -9.73 25.48
CA PRO A 26 -1.96 -9.31 26.87
C PRO A 26 -1.80 -7.80 27.06
N TYR A 27 -1.15 -7.13 26.11
CA TYR A 27 -0.91 -5.70 26.12
C TYR A 27 -2.14 -4.97 25.57
N LEU A 28 -2.69 -5.42 24.43
CA LEU A 28 -3.90 -4.86 23.84
C LEU A 28 -5.11 -4.95 24.80
N ALA A 29 -5.22 -6.03 25.57
CA ALA A 29 -6.29 -6.19 26.57
C ALA A 29 -6.25 -5.14 27.70
N LYS A 30 -5.07 -4.54 27.96
CA LYS A 30 -4.86 -3.57 29.05
C LYS A 30 -4.69 -2.15 28.53
N TRP A 31 -4.36 -1.99 27.26
CA TRP A 31 -4.04 -0.70 26.68
C TRP A 31 -5.32 0.12 26.44
N GLU A 32 -5.38 1.30 27.04
CA GLU A 32 -6.57 2.18 27.00
C GLU A 32 -6.94 2.66 25.60
N HIS A 33 -5.99 2.65 24.64
CA HIS A 33 -6.23 3.09 23.26
C HIS A 33 -6.55 1.94 22.30
N THR A 34 -6.63 0.69 22.75
CA THR A 34 -6.99 -0.44 21.89
C THR A 34 -8.33 -0.21 21.19
N SER A 35 -9.29 0.42 21.87
CA SER A 35 -10.60 0.79 21.30
C SER A 35 -10.52 1.86 20.19
N GLY A 36 -9.39 2.56 20.08
CA GLY A 36 -9.12 3.52 19.00
C GLY A 36 -8.55 2.87 17.73
N LEU A 37 -8.16 1.59 17.79
CA LEU A 37 -7.75 0.84 16.61
C LEU A 37 -8.97 0.46 15.78
N THR A 38 -8.85 0.56 14.47
CA THR A 38 -9.91 0.08 13.57
C THR A 38 -9.94 -1.45 13.57
N ASP A 39 -11.12 -2.02 13.28
CA ASP A 39 -11.26 -3.47 13.10
C ASP A 39 -10.25 -3.99 12.08
N ARG A 40 -10.03 -3.24 10.99
CA ARG A 40 -9.05 -3.61 9.97
C ARG A 40 -7.61 -3.64 10.48
N ALA A 41 -7.23 -2.74 11.39
CA ALA A 41 -5.90 -2.76 12.00
C ALA A 41 -5.72 -4.01 12.87
N LEU A 42 -6.75 -4.37 13.64
CA LEU A 42 -6.73 -5.55 14.49
C LEU A 42 -6.72 -6.84 13.67
N GLU A 43 -7.51 -6.93 12.61
CA GLU A 43 -7.50 -8.06 11.67
C GLU A 43 -6.11 -8.31 11.10
N LEU A 44 -5.45 -7.27 10.57
CA LEU A 44 -4.10 -7.40 10.01
C LEU A 44 -3.06 -7.74 11.08
N GLY A 45 -3.18 -7.16 12.27
CA GLY A 45 -2.31 -7.53 13.40
C GLY A 45 -2.45 -9.00 13.80
N ARG A 46 -3.66 -9.57 13.60
CA ARG A 46 -4.09 -10.93 13.97
C ARG A 46 -4.10 -11.93 12.82
N ASP A 47 -3.44 -11.63 11.71
CA ASP A 47 -3.44 -12.46 10.50
C ASP A 47 -2.98 -13.91 10.76
N VAL A 48 -2.18 -14.12 11.81
CA VAL A 48 -1.65 -15.44 12.20
C VAL A 48 -2.43 -15.97 13.40
N ASN A 49 -3.23 -17.03 13.18
CA ASN A 49 -3.97 -17.74 14.23
C ASN A 49 -4.80 -16.82 15.14
N ASN A 50 -5.35 -15.73 14.59
CA ASN A 50 -6.14 -14.73 15.31
C ASN A 50 -5.41 -14.11 16.52
N THR A 51 -4.07 -14.05 16.49
CA THR A 51 -3.23 -13.53 17.57
C THR A 51 -2.46 -12.30 17.09
N ALA A 52 -2.56 -11.19 17.82
CA ALA A 52 -1.91 -9.95 17.46
C ALA A 52 -0.39 -10.08 17.62
N TYR A 53 0.35 -10.17 16.51
CA TYR A 53 1.83 -10.19 16.51
C TYR A 53 2.43 -8.90 15.94
N MET A 54 1.58 -7.99 15.46
CA MET A 54 1.96 -6.69 14.93
C MET A 54 0.93 -5.65 15.36
N LEU A 55 1.39 -4.44 15.65
CA LEU A 55 0.55 -3.26 15.83
C LEU A 55 0.71 -2.34 14.60
N PRO A 56 -0.27 -2.26 13.69
CA PRO A 56 -0.19 -1.33 12.57
C PRO A 56 -0.20 0.12 13.07
N TYR A 57 0.80 0.91 12.67
CA TYR A 57 0.83 2.36 12.94
C TYR A 57 0.30 3.21 11.78
N GLY A 58 0.01 2.59 10.63
CA GLY A 58 -0.52 3.27 9.45
C GLY A 58 -0.83 2.30 8.33
N PHE A 59 -1.65 2.75 7.38
CA PHE A 59 -1.97 2.02 6.15
C PHE A 59 -1.37 2.73 4.94
N TYR A 60 -0.75 1.94 4.06
CA TYR A 60 -0.32 2.43 2.76
C TYR A 60 -1.48 2.30 1.76
N LEU A 61 -2.08 3.44 1.41
CA LEU A 61 -3.03 3.51 0.32
C LEU A 61 -2.30 3.82 -0.99
N ARG A 62 -2.68 3.11 -2.04
CA ARG A 62 -2.22 3.38 -3.40
C ARG A 62 -3.30 4.17 -4.13
N ALA A 63 -2.90 5.24 -4.77
CA ALA A 63 -3.75 6.06 -5.62
C ALA A 63 -2.94 6.52 -6.83
N MET A 64 -3.64 6.75 -7.93
CA MET A 64 -3.02 7.37 -9.10
C MET A 64 -2.77 8.86 -8.84
N PHE A 65 -1.49 9.23 -8.82
CA PHE A 65 -1.08 10.62 -8.88
C PHE A 65 -0.92 11.05 -10.33
N TYR A 66 -1.35 12.26 -10.67
CA TYR A 66 -1.23 12.81 -12.01
C TYR A 66 -0.84 14.29 -11.97
N ASN A 67 -0.11 14.73 -13.00
CA ASN A 67 0.31 16.12 -13.13
C ASN A 67 -0.74 16.90 -13.95
N LYS A 68 -1.54 17.74 -13.26
CA LYS A 68 -2.60 18.55 -13.88
C LYS A 68 -2.10 19.45 -15.03
N LYS A 69 -0.89 20.01 -14.93
CA LYS A 69 -0.31 20.86 -15.98
C LYS A 69 0.00 20.02 -17.23
N LEU A 70 0.61 18.85 -17.02
CA LEU A 70 0.95 17.90 -18.08
C LEU A 70 -0.30 17.34 -18.76
N PHE A 71 -1.34 17.04 -18.00
CA PHE A 71 -2.63 16.61 -18.54
C PHE A 71 -3.25 17.69 -19.43
N LYS A 72 -3.25 18.95 -18.99
CA LYS A 72 -3.73 20.08 -19.79
C LYS A 72 -2.92 20.24 -21.08
N GLU A 73 -1.59 20.15 -21.00
CA GLU A 73 -0.69 20.23 -22.17
C GLU A 73 -0.94 19.08 -23.17
N ALA A 74 -1.23 17.88 -22.66
CA ALA A 74 -1.53 16.69 -23.47
C ALA A 74 -3.00 16.58 -23.94
N GLY A 75 -3.87 17.54 -23.60
CA GLY A 75 -5.30 17.47 -23.94
C GLY A 75 -6.07 16.35 -23.22
N VAL A 76 -5.70 16.06 -21.97
CA VAL A 76 -6.42 15.18 -21.06
C VAL A 76 -7.21 16.05 -20.08
N THR A 77 -8.54 15.99 -20.16
CA THR A 77 -9.43 16.87 -19.37
C THR A 77 -9.81 16.30 -18.01
N GLU A 78 -9.87 14.98 -17.89
CA GLU A 78 -10.31 14.27 -16.68
C GLU A 78 -9.32 13.16 -16.30
N PRO A 79 -9.17 12.84 -15.00
CA PRO A 79 -8.45 11.66 -14.56
C PRO A 79 -9.09 10.38 -15.13
N PRO A 80 -8.30 9.43 -15.65
CA PRO A 80 -8.81 8.15 -16.11
C PRO A 80 -9.45 7.37 -14.97
N LYS A 81 -10.51 6.64 -15.29
CA LYS A 81 -11.30 5.79 -14.38
C LYS A 81 -11.22 4.31 -14.73
N THR A 82 -10.67 3.99 -15.90
CA THR A 82 -10.46 2.62 -16.37
C THR A 82 -9.02 2.45 -16.86
N MET A 83 -8.57 1.20 -16.98
CA MET A 83 -7.27 0.87 -17.57
C MET A 83 -7.12 1.43 -18.99
N ASP A 84 -8.16 1.32 -19.82
CA ASP A 84 -8.13 1.81 -21.20
C ASP A 84 -7.98 3.34 -21.25
N GLU A 85 -8.71 4.05 -20.40
CA GLU A 85 -8.58 5.51 -20.26
C GLU A 85 -7.19 5.90 -19.76
N PHE A 86 -6.61 5.12 -18.83
CA PHE A 86 -5.28 5.34 -18.30
C PHE A 86 -4.20 5.15 -19.37
N VAL A 87 -4.31 4.11 -20.20
CA VAL A 87 -3.41 3.89 -21.34
C VAL A 87 -3.54 5.05 -22.33
N ALA A 88 -4.76 5.43 -22.71
CA ALA A 88 -5.00 6.53 -23.65
C ALA A 88 -4.46 7.88 -23.13
N ALA A 89 -4.63 8.18 -21.84
CA ALA A 89 -4.06 9.37 -21.20
C ALA A 89 -2.51 9.32 -21.19
N SER A 90 -1.94 8.16 -20.89
CA SER A 90 -0.49 7.95 -20.88
C SER A 90 0.12 8.13 -22.28
N GLU A 91 -0.54 7.63 -23.32
CA GLU A 91 -0.12 7.82 -24.72
C GLU A 91 -0.15 9.29 -25.13
N LYS A 92 -1.21 10.03 -24.76
CA LYS A 92 -1.29 11.48 -25.01
C LYS A 92 -0.12 12.23 -24.37
N VAL A 93 0.20 11.91 -23.12
CA VAL A 93 1.33 12.53 -22.41
C VAL A 93 2.66 12.17 -23.05
N SER A 94 2.87 10.91 -23.44
CA SER A 94 4.13 10.45 -24.05
C SER A 94 4.40 11.03 -25.44
N LYS A 95 3.40 11.64 -26.09
CA LYS A 95 3.58 12.40 -27.34
C LYS A 95 4.24 13.78 -27.11
N LEU A 96 4.28 14.27 -25.87
CA LEU A 96 4.97 15.51 -25.52
C LEU A 96 6.49 15.27 -25.46
N PRO A 97 7.33 16.14 -26.07
CA PRO A 97 8.78 15.96 -26.07
C PRO A 97 9.38 15.84 -24.66
N GLY A 98 10.09 14.73 -24.42
CA GLY A 98 10.78 14.47 -23.16
C GLY A 98 9.86 14.17 -21.97
N LYS A 99 8.59 13.81 -22.21
CA LYS A 99 7.61 13.43 -21.17
C LYS A 99 7.22 11.97 -21.32
N TYR A 100 6.84 11.36 -20.21
CA TYR A 100 6.38 9.97 -20.15
C TYR A 100 5.04 9.94 -19.43
N GLY A 101 4.06 9.25 -20.00
CA GLY A 101 2.72 9.10 -19.41
C GLY A 101 2.71 8.33 -18.09
N TYR A 102 3.59 7.34 -17.97
CA TYR A 102 3.71 6.53 -16.77
C TYR A 102 5.10 5.88 -16.68
N CYS A 103 5.62 5.76 -15.45
CA CYS A 103 6.86 5.06 -15.17
C CYS A 103 6.53 3.70 -14.53
N LEU A 104 6.60 2.64 -15.34
CA LEU A 104 6.38 1.29 -14.86
C LEU A 104 7.67 0.70 -14.29
N ARG A 105 7.63 0.23 -13.04
CA ARG A 105 8.70 -0.60 -12.48
C ARG A 105 8.66 -1.98 -13.15
N GLY A 106 9.63 -2.28 -14.02
CA GLY A 106 9.69 -3.54 -14.77
C GLY A 106 10.24 -4.77 -14.01
N GLY A 107 10.55 -4.65 -12.73
CA GLY A 107 11.10 -5.74 -11.89
C GLY A 107 10.09 -6.30 -10.88
N PRO A 108 10.55 -7.22 -9.99
CA PRO A 108 9.73 -7.74 -8.90
C PRO A 108 9.04 -6.62 -8.09
N GLY A 109 7.75 -6.79 -7.82
CA GLY A 109 6.88 -5.81 -7.17
C GLY A 109 6.29 -4.74 -8.10
N GLY A 110 6.60 -4.78 -9.40
CA GLY A 110 6.09 -3.83 -10.40
C GLY A 110 4.60 -3.92 -10.69
N LEU A 111 4.03 -5.12 -10.57
CA LEU A 111 2.62 -5.41 -10.78
C LEU A 111 1.72 -4.49 -9.94
N ASN A 112 2.08 -4.29 -8.67
CA ASN A 112 1.28 -3.48 -7.75
C ASN A 112 1.28 -1.97 -8.10
N GLY A 113 2.10 -1.53 -9.07
CA GLY A 113 2.18 -0.12 -9.48
C GLY A 113 1.02 0.35 -10.35
N TRP A 114 0.35 -0.56 -11.07
CA TRP A 114 -0.62 -0.21 -12.12
C TRP A 114 -1.99 -0.88 -11.99
N ILE A 115 -2.14 -1.92 -11.14
CA ILE A 115 -3.46 -2.50 -10.82
C ILE A 115 -4.25 -1.61 -9.85
N MET A 116 -4.33 -0.31 -10.14
CA MET A 116 -5.12 0.65 -9.36
C MET A 116 -6.55 0.79 -9.89
N PHE A 117 -6.90 0.05 -10.94
CA PHE A 117 -8.19 0.04 -11.62
C PHE A 117 -8.78 -1.37 -11.61
#